data_AF-A0A7Y0ZN36-F1
#
_entry.id   AF-A0A7Y0ZN36-F1
#
_cell.length_a   1.000
_cell.length_b   1.000
_cell.length_c   1.000
_cell.angle_alpha   90.00
_cell.angle_beta   90.00
_cell.angle_gamma   90.00
#
_symmetry.space_group_name_H-M   'P 1'
#
loop_
_entity.id
_entity.type
_entity.pdbx_description
1 polymer ?
#
loop_
_entity_poly.entity_id
_entity_poly.type
_entity_poly.pdbx_seq_one_letter_code
_entity_poly.pdbx_strand_id
1 'polypeptide(L)'
;MKDADPDSTTTLTLRSTPYALIHIAKRITGEATANKAFLAGIVQLDKLTDQLADEREENRRLRENLRRSQSLLQQLAPLCIQVAEVAGQKDLFE
;
A
#
# COMPACT_ATOMS: atom_id res chain seq x y z
N MET A 1 26.47 -5.18 27.40
CA MET A 1 26.16 -4.58 26.09
C MET A 1 26.97 -3.31 26.00
N LYS A 2 27.86 -3.18 25.01
CA LYS A 2 28.62 -1.95 24.79
C LYS A 2 27.69 -0.99 24.04
N ASP A 3 27.38 0.14 24.66
CA ASP A 3 26.67 1.24 24.00
C ASP A 3 27.43 1.63 22.73
N ALA A 4 26.76 1.55 21.59
CA ALA A 4 27.34 1.95 20.32
C ALA A 4 27.43 3.49 20.31
N ASP A 5 28.65 3.99 20.21
CA ASP A 5 28.96 5.41 20.13
C ASP A 5 28.27 6.01 18.88
N PRO A 6 27.37 7.02 19.01
CA PRO A 6 26.60 7.56 17.90
C PRO A 6 27.48 8.17 16.78
N ASP A 7 28.74 8.49 17.08
CA ASP A 7 29.72 9.03 16.13
C ASP A 7 30.68 7.97 15.55
N SER A 8 30.48 6.68 15.86
CA SER A 8 31.30 5.59 15.30
C SER A 8 31.04 5.41 13.79
N THR A 9 31.83 6.12 12.98
CA THR A 9 31.74 6.04 11.52
C THR A 9 32.35 4.71 11.06
N THR A 10 31.51 3.67 10.96
CA THR A 10 31.91 2.37 10.40
C THR A 10 31.97 2.49 8.88
N THR A 11 33.16 2.36 8.31
CA THR A 11 33.35 2.43 6.84
C THR A 11 32.96 1.10 6.20
N LEU A 12 31.79 1.06 5.55
CA LEU A 12 31.36 -0.08 4.75
C LEU A 12 31.95 0.02 3.33
N THR A 13 32.83 -0.92 2.96
CA THR A 13 33.36 -1.02 1.59
C THR A 13 32.71 -2.18 0.86
N LEU A 14 31.86 -1.89 -0.12
CA LEU A 14 31.29 -2.91 -1.00
C LEU A 14 32.33 -3.30 -2.06
N ARG A 15 32.75 -4.57 -2.07
CA ARG A 15 33.70 -5.10 -3.06
C ARG A 15 32.94 -5.76 -4.20
N SER A 16 33.47 -5.61 -5.42
CA SER A 16 32.96 -6.27 -6.63
C SER A 16 31.50 -5.97 -6.98
N THR A 17 30.99 -4.80 -6.60
CA THR A 17 29.62 -4.39 -6.94
C THR A 17 29.50 -4.21 -8.45
N PRO A 18 28.55 -4.88 -9.11
CA PRO A 18 28.28 -4.68 -10.54
C PRO A 18 28.03 -3.20 -10.84
N TYR A 19 28.72 -2.66 -11.84
CA TYR A 19 28.60 -1.25 -12.22
C TYR A 19 27.15 -0.86 -12.58
N ALA A 20 26.38 -1.79 -13.14
CA ALA A 20 24.97 -1.62 -13.43
C ALA A 20 24.14 -1.29 -12.18
N LEU A 21 24.41 -1.95 -11.04
CA LEU A 21 23.68 -1.70 -9.79
C LEU A 21 24.00 -0.31 -9.22
N ILE A 22 25.25 0.14 -9.35
CA ILE A 22 25.66 1.50 -8.97
C ILE A 22 24.91 2.52 -9.82
N HIS A 23 24.85 2.32 -11.14
CA HIS A 23 24.15 3.23 -12.04
C HIS A 23 22.64 3.28 -11.77
N ILE A 24 22.02 2.12 -11.50
CA ILE A 24 20.61 2.04 -11.12
C ILE A 24 20.36 2.79 -9.80
N ALA A 25 21.20 2.56 -8.79
CA ALA A 25 21.07 3.24 -7.50
C ALA A 25 21.18 4.76 -7.66
N LYS A 26 22.17 5.25 -8.42
CA LYS A 26 22.32 6.69 -8.71
C LYS A 26 21.11 7.26 -9.45
N ARG A 27 20.56 6.52 -10.42
CA ARG A 27 19.36 6.95 -11.16
C ARG A 27 18.13 7.04 -10.28
N ILE A 28 17.92 6.07 -9.38
CA ILE A 28 16.75 6.01 -8.50
C ILE A 28 16.81 7.12 -7.44
N THR A 29 18.01 7.36 -6.90
CA THR A 29 18.21 8.28 -5.76
C THR A 29 18.62 9.69 -6.16
N GLY A 30 19.09 9.90 -7.40
CA GLY A 30 19.63 11.18 -7.88
C GLY A 30 21.06 11.49 -7.39
N GLU A 31 21.68 10.59 -6.63
CA GLU A 31 22.96 10.83 -5.97
C GLU A 31 24.17 10.65 -6.92
N ALA A 32 25.16 11.54 -6.79
CA ALA A 32 26.33 11.54 -7.67
C ALA A 32 27.34 10.42 -7.36
N THR A 33 27.40 9.97 -6.10
CA THR A 33 28.37 8.97 -5.63
C THR A 33 27.67 7.66 -5.25
N ALA A 34 28.35 6.53 -5.47
CA ALA A 34 27.77 5.21 -5.20
C ALA A 34 27.40 5.03 -3.71
N ASN A 35 28.23 5.52 -2.80
CA ASN A 35 27.99 5.38 -1.36
C ASN A 35 26.76 6.18 -0.90
N LYS A 36 26.63 7.44 -1.34
CA LYS A 36 25.44 8.25 -1.05
C LYS A 36 24.18 7.65 -1.67
N ALA A 37 24.27 7.17 -2.92
CA ALA A 37 23.16 6.51 -3.60
C ALA A 37 22.69 5.24 -2.86
N PHE A 38 23.62 4.47 -2.29
CA PHE A 38 23.28 3.28 -1.52
C PHE A 38 22.59 3.63 -0.20
N LEU A 39 23.15 4.58 0.56
CA LEU A 39 22.55 5.03 1.83
C LEU A 39 21.18 5.67 1.61
N ALA A 40 21.04 6.55 0.62
CA ALA A 40 19.77 7.14 0.24
C ALA A 40 18.77 6.07 -0.22
N GLY A 41 19.24 5.05 -0.93
CA GLY A 41 18.41 3.92 -1.36
C GLY A 41 17.84 3.12 -0.18
N ILE A 42 18.62 2.88 0.87
CA ILE A 42 18.13 2.21 2.08
C ILE A 42 17.05 3.04 2.78
N VAL A 43 17.29 4.35 2.97
CA VAL A 43 16.30 5.25 3.59
C VAL A 43 15.01 5.30 2.75
N GLN A 44 15.12 5.28 1.43
CA GLN A 44 13.96 5.26 0.55
C GLN A 44 13.22 3.92 0.59
N LEU A 45 13.92 2.80 0.68
CA LEU A 45 13.32 1.48 0.82
C LEU A 45 12.53 1.35 2.13
N ASP A 46 13.06 1.89 3.23
CA ASP A 46 12.37 1.91 4.53
C ASP A 46 11.03 2.67 4.41
N LYS A 47 11.07 3.90 3.88
CA LYS A 47 9.87 4.70 3.61
C LYS A 47 8.87 4.01 2.70
N LEU A 48 9.34 3.37 1.63
CA LEU A 48 8.47 2.63 0.71
C LEU A 48 7.85 1.40 1.38
N THR A 49 8.53 0.79 2.34
CA THR A 49 8.02 -0.35 3.10
C THR A 49 6.89 0.09 4.02
N ASP A 50 7.06 1.22 4.70
CA ASP A 50 6.00 1.83 5.52
C ASP A 50 4.78 2.21 4.66
N GLN A 51 5.00 2.92 3.56
CA GLN A 51 3.93 3.28 2.62
C GLN A 51 3.21 2.04 2.07
N LEU A 52 3.93 0.98 1.74
CA LEU A 52 3.34 -0.26 1.26
C LEU A 52 2.49 -0.95 2.34
N ALA A 53 2.88 -0.85 3.61
CA ALA A 53 2.09 -1.39 4.72
C ALA A 53 0.77 -0.62 4.87
N ASP A 54 0.83 0.70 4.82
CA ASP A 54 -0.35 1.58 4.89
C ASP A 54 -1.31 1.30 3.72
N GLU A 55 -0.81 1.28 2.48
CA GLU A 55 -1.59 1.00 1.27
C GLU A 55 -2.26 -0.38 1.27
N ARG A 56 -1.60 -1.38 1.88
CA ARG A 56 -2.16 -2.73 2.05
C ARG A 56 -3.32 -2.73 3.04
N GLU A 57 -3.20 -1.98 4.13
CA GLU A 57 -4.26 -1.84 5.13
C GLU A 57 -5.45 -1.06 4.55
N GLU A 58 -5.21 0.01 3.80
CA GLU A 58 -6.27 0.73 3.08
C GLU A 58 -7.00 -0.17 2.07
N ASN A 59 -6.26 -0.94 1.27
CA ASN A 59 -6.84 -1.91 0.36
C ASN A 59 -7.70 -2.96 1.08
N ARG A 60 -7.25 -3.44 2.25
CA ARG A 60 -8.03 -4.36 3.07
C ARG A 60 -9.35 -3.75 3.50
N ARG A 61 -9.33 -2.51 4.00
CA ARG A 61 -10.54 -1.76 4.41
C ARG A 61 -11.51 -1.54 3.24
N LEU A 62 -11.00 -1.13 2.08
CA LEU A 62 -11.80 -0.92 0.87
C LEU A 62 -12.48 -2.22 0.42
N ARG A 63 -11.75 -3.34 0.42
CA ARG A 63 -12.32 -4.65 0.07
C ARG A 63 -13.40 -5.10 1.06
N GLU A 64 -13.21 -4.82 2.35
CA GLU A 64 -14.21 -5.13 3.37
C GLU A 64 -15.48 -4.28 3.19
N ASN A 65 -15.34 -2.98 2.94
CA ASN A 65 -16.45 -2.09 2.63
C ASN A 65 -17.20 -2.53 1.38
N LEU A 66 -16.48 -2.92 0.31
CA LEU A 66 -17.10 -3.44 -0.90
C LEU A 66 -17.94 -4.69 -0.62
N ARG A 67 -17.40 -5.63 0.17
CA ARG A 67 -18.13 -6.84 0.58
C ARG A 67 -19.40 -6.50 1.37
N ARG A 68 -19.30 -5.56 2.33
CA ARG A 68 -20.46 -5.09 3.11
C ARG A 68 -21.52 -4.48 2.19
N SER A 69 -21.14 -3.58 1.28
CA SER A 69 -22.07 -2.96 0.32
C SER A 69 -22.72 -3.99 -0.60
N GLN A 70 -21.97 -4.97 -1.10
CA GLN A 70 -22.51 -6.07 -1.91
C GLN A 70 -23.52 -6.92 -1.12
N SER A 71 -23.21 -7.24 0.15
CA SER A 71 -24.12 -7.96 1.03
C SER A 71 -25.41 -7.17 1.27
N LEU A 72 -25.32 -5.86 1.51
CA LEU A 72 -26.50 -5.00 1.70
C LEU A 72 -27.36 -4.93 0.44
N LEU A 73 -26.74 -4.81 -0.74
CA LEU A 73 -27.48 -4.84 -2.01
C LEU A 73 -28.20 -6.17 -2.24
N GLN A 74 -27.56 -7.30 -1.90
CA GLN A 74 -28.20 -8.62 -1.98
C GLN A 74 -29.38 -8.75 -1.01
N GLN A 75 -29.32 -8.14 0.16
CA GLN A 75 -30.42 -8.12 1.12
C GLN A 75 -31.55 -7.16 0.71
N LEU A 76 -31.21 -6.03 0.09
CA LEU A 76 -32.19 -5.04 -0.38
C LEU A 76 -32.94 -5.49 -1.63
N ALA A 77 -32.30 -6.24 -2.53
CA ALA A 77 -32.92 -6.71 -3.77
C ALA A 77 -34.29 -7.40 -3.58
N PRO A 78 -34.45 -8.41 -2.68
CA PRO A 78 -35.76 -9.02 -2.45
C PRO A 78 -36.76 -8.08 -1.77
N LEU A 79 -36.31 -7.16 -0.91
CA LEU A 79 -37.19 -6.17 -0.27
C LEU A 79 -37.76 -5.18 -1.31
N CYS A 80 -36.95 -4.73 -2.26
CA CYS A 80 -37.40 -3.87 -3.35
C CYS A 80 -38.44 -4.56 -4.25
N ILE A 81 -38.27 -5.86 -4.51
CA ILE A 81 -39.25 -6.66 -5.25
C ILE A 81 -40.58 -6.74 -4.48
N GLN A 82 -40.53 -7.03 -3.18
CA GLN A 82 -41.74 -7.08 -2.34
C GLN A 82 -42.48 -5.74 -2.27
N VAL A 83 -41.75 -4.63 -2.16
CA VAL A 83 -42.35 -3.29 -2.17
C VAL A 83 -43.01 -3.00 -3.52
N ALA A 84 -42.37 -3.37 -4.63
CA ALA A 84 -42.95 -3.22 -5.97
C ALA A 84 -44.21 -4.08 -6.15
N GLU A 85 -44.23 -5.31 -5.64
CA GLU A 85 -45.40 -6.19 -5.66
C GLU A 85 -46.58 -5.61 -4.86
N VAL A 86 -46.33 -5.09 -3.64
CA VAL A 86 -47.36 -4.47 -2.81
C VAL A 86 -47.90 -3.18 -3.45
N ALA A 87 -47.01 -2.36 -4.03
CA ALA A 87 -47.43 -1.16 -4.76
C ALA A 87 -48.28 -1.51 -5.99
N GLY A 88 -47.87 -2.50 -6.77
CA GLY A 88 -48.63 -2.97 -7.95
C GLY A 88 -49.97 -3.60 -7.57
N GLN A 89 -50.06 -4.34 -6.47
CA GLN A 89 -51.34 -4.84 -5.96
C GLN A 89 -52.28 -3.69 -5.58
N LYS A 90 -51.76 -2.65 -4.92
CA LYS A 90 -52.59 -1.51 -4.52
C LYS A 90 -53.17 -0.76 -5.73
N ASP A 91 -52.39 -0.62 -6.80
CA ASP A 91 -52.80 -0.01 -8.08
C ASP A 91 -53.85 -0.87 -8.84
N LEU A 92 -53.90 -2.18 -8.59
CA LEU A 92 -54.85 -3.12 -9.21
C LEU A 92 -56.22 -3.18 -8.51
N PHE A 93 -56.34 -2.60 -7.31
CA PHE A 93 -57.56 -2.59 -6.50
C PHE A 93 -58.17 -1.19 -6.30
N GLU A 94 -57.60 -0.15 -6.94
CA GLU A 94 -58.25 1.16 -7.17
C GLU A 94 -58.88 1.22 -8.58
#